data_AF-A0A847VM37-F1
#
_entry.id   AF-A0A847VM37-F1
#
_cell.length_a   1.000
_cell.length_b   1.000
_cell.length_c   1.000
_cell.angle_alpha   90.00
_cell.angle_beta   90.00
_cell.angle_gamma   90.00
#
_symmetry.space_group_name_H-M   'P 1'
#
loop_
_entity.id
_entity.type
_entity.pdbx_description
1 polymer ?
#
loop_
_entity_poly.entity_id
_entity_poly.type
_entity_poly.pdbx_seq_one_letter_code
_entity_poly.pdbx_strand_id
1 'polypeptide(L)'
;DLAEALRRARHAQRSGEAVHGLDAAAWWRLAVLRSFALRLPFFEAAGLPLAVLPPPRVATANPVQTLQWQVTLQFTAEGWSARLRALADLLPEQALREDFNLFVGALLPRVLDAARLPCDPHQALGDAWLTERVQRRWQQFALALGEAGCAALLARAQPAPGRPACCRGGASGDQAPVTGSLLPPIPAAGSRLTVPQYGCRSTRSCRELDGNAGAVPAAGSRGPCQGTRGAQRLP
;
A
#
# COMPACT_ATOMS: atom_id res chain seq x y z
N ASP A 1 24.01 -4.68 14.63
CA ASP A 1 24.11 -3.21 14.59
C ASP A 1 23.15 -2.62 13.54
N LEU A 2 22.28 -1.69 13.93
CA LEU A 2 21.34 -1.00 13.03
C LEU A 2 22.07 -0.03 12.08
N ALA A 3 23.05 0.71 12.59
CA ALA A 3 23.75 1.73 11.80
C ALA A 3 24.46 1.11 10.60
N GLU A 4 25.10 -0.05 10.80
CA GLU A 4 25.71 -0.81 9.71
C GLU A 4 24.70 -1.29 8.66
N ALA A 5 23.53 -1.78 9.08
CA ALA A 5 22.50 -2.21 8.14
C ALA A 5 22.01 -1.03 7.28
N LEU A 6 21.84 0.15 7.88
CA LEU A 6 21.46 1.37 7.15
C LEU A 6 22.55 1.84 6.18
N ARG A 7 23.82 1.80 6.58
CA ARG A 7 24.95 2.13 5.70
C ARG A 7 24.96 1.23 4.46
N ARG A 8 24.79 -0.09 4.66
CA ARG A 8 24.76 -1.07 3.57
C ARG A 8 23.55 -0.90 2.66
N ALA A 9 22.36 -0.64 3.23
CA ALA A 9 21.16 -0.35 2.45
C ALA A 9 21.37 0.86 1.52
N ARG A 10 21.91 1.96 2.06
CA ARG A 10 22.20 3.18 1.28
C ARG A 10 23.32 2.99 0.28
N HIS A 11 24.30 2.12 0.56
CA HIS A 11 25.34 1.80 -0.40
C HIS A 11 24.75 1.00 -1.57
N ALA A 12 24.09 -0.13 -1.30
CA ALA A 12 23.47 -0.98 -2.31
C ALA A 12 22.43 -0.22 -3.16
N GLN A 13 21.66 0.70 -2.56
CA GLN A 13 20.71 1.54 -3.30
C GLN A 13 21.38 2.52 -4.27
N ARG A 14 22.57 3.02 -3.94
CA ARG A 14 23.31 3.96 -4.79
C ARG A 14 24.16 3.26 -5.84
N SER A 15 24.78 2.13 -5.50
CA SER A 15 25.61 1.35 -6.44
C SER A 15 24.77 0.49 -7.37
N GLY A 16 23.56 0.08 -6.96
CA GLY A 16 22.77 -0.94 -7.65
C GLY A 16 23.33 -2.36 -7.48
N GLU A 17 24.41 -2.52 -6.72
CA GLU A 17 25.10 -3.79 -6.52
C GLU A 17 24.69 -4.45 -5.19
N ALA A 18 24.68 -5.79 -5.19
CA ALA A 18 24.45 -6.55 -3.97
C ALA A 18 25.66 -6.44 -3.03
N VAL A 19 25.39 -6.14 -1.76
CA VAL A 19 26.42 -6.08 -0.70
C VAL A 19 26.28 -7.33 0.15
N HIS A 20 27.34 -8.14 0.25
CA HIS A 20 27.31 -9.46 0.90
C HIS A 20 26.17 -10.37 0.41
N GLY A 21 25.86 -10.34 -0.88
CA GLY A 21 24.81 -11.16 -1.49
C GLY A 21 23.37 -10.69 -1.24
N LEU A 22 23.18 -9.54 -0.57
CA LEU A 22 21.87 -8.93 -0.36
C LEU A 22 21.75 -7.66 -1.21
N ASP A 23 20.64 -7.53 -1.92
CA ASP A 23 20.29 -6.31 -2.64
C ASP A 23 19.86 -5.17 -1.69
N ALA A 24 19.62 -3.98 -2.25
CA ALA A 24 19.22 -2.80 -1.49
C ALA A 24 17.93 -3.04 -0.69
N ALA A 25 16.94 -3.70 -1.29
CA ALA A 25 15.64 -3.92 -0.67
C ALA A 25 15.75 -4.90 0.52
N ALA A 26 16.55 -5.96 0.40
CA ALA A 26 16.84 -6.89 1.48
C ALA A 26 17.59 -6.22 2.64
N TRP A 27 18.57 -5.36 2.35
CA TRP A 27 19.23 -4.58 3.40
C TRP A 27 18.29 -3.62 4.12
N TRP A 28 17.39 -2.95 3.39
CA TRP A 28 16.36 -2.11 4.00
C TRP A 28 15.44 -2.90 4.92
N ARG A 29 14.96 -4.08 4.49
CA ARG A 29 14.14 -4.96 5.33
C ARG A 29 14.85 -5.35 6.62
N LEU A 30 16.13 -5.73 6.54
CA LEU A 30 16.92 -6.08 7.71
C LEU A 30 17.10 -4.90 8.67
N ALA A 31 17.37 -3.70 8.15
CA ALA A 31 17.49 -2.49 8.96
C ALA A 31 16.16 -2.17 9.67
N VAL A 32 15.03 -2.31 8.96
CA VAL A 32 13.69 -2.02 9.50
C VAL A 32 13.31 -3.01 10.60
N LEU A 33 13.53 -4.32 10.40
CA LEU A 33 13.31 -5.33 11.44
C LEU A 33 14.09 -5.03 12.72
N ARG A 34 15.35 -4.58 12.58
CA ARG A 34 16.17 -4.17 13.73
C ARG A 34 15.61 -2.93 14.41
N SER A 35 15.09 -1.97 13.65
CA SER A 35 14.56 -0.72 14.20
C SER A 35 13.30 -0.91 15.04
N PHE A 36 12.47 -1.92 14.75
CA PHE A 36 11.25 -2.18 15.54
C PHE A 36 11.53 -2.46 17.02
N ALA A 37 12.66 -3.10 17.33
CA ALA A 37 13.06 -3.43 18.70
C ALA A 37 13.85 -2.32 19.41
N LEU A 38 14.19 -1.23 18.72
CA LEU A 38 15.04 -0.16 19.23
C LEU A 38 14.24 1.11 19.44
N ARG A 39 14.43 1.76 20.60
CA ARG A 39 13.98 3.14 20.78
C ARG A 39 14.95 4.04 20.02
N LEU A 40 14.43 4.73 19.01
CA LEU A 40 15.20 5.64 18.17
C LEU A 40 14.74 7.08 18.42
N PRO A 41 15.62 8.08 18.22
CA PRO A 41 15.17 9.45 18.11
C PRO A 41 14.07 9.57 17.05
N PHE A 42 13.03 10.37 17.34
CA PHE A 42 11.85 10.49 16.49
C PHE A 42 12.18 10.75 15.01
N PHE A 43 13.11 11.67 14.74
CA PHE A 43 13.50 12.01 13.36
C PHE A 43 14.13 10.83 12.62
N GLU A 44 14.90 9.99 13.32
CA GLU A 44 15.48 8.78 12.75
C GLU A 44 14.39 7.76 12.45
N ALA A 45 13.50 7.50 13.41
CA ALA A 45 12.39 6.57 13.25
C ALA A 45 11.43 6.98 12.12
N ALA A 46 11.11 8.28 12.02
CA ALA A 46 10.26 8.83 10.97
C ALA A 46 10.91 8.74 9.58
N GLY A 47 12.25 8.78 9.53
CA GLY A 47 13.03 8.68 8.30
C GLY A 47 13.14 7.27 7.72
N LEU A 48 12.75 6.24 8.47
CA LEU A 48 12.88 4.85 8.03
C LEU A 48 11.71 4.41 7.14
N PRO A 49 11.97 3.74 6.00
CA PRO A 49 10.92 3.14 5.20
C PRO A 49 10.30 1.95 5.92
N LEU A 50 8.99 1.72 5.79
CA LEU A 50 8.37 0.45 6.23
C LEU A 50 8.61 -0.65 5.19
N ALA A 51 9.88 -1.00 4.96
CA ALA A 51 10.30 -1.96 3.95
C ALA A 51 9.76 -3.39 4.19
N VAL A 52 9.32 -3.66 5.42
CA VAL A 52 8.70 -4.92 5.85
C VAL A 52 7.68 -4.60 6.93
N LEU A 53 6.53 -5.26 6.86
CA LEU A 53 5.52 -5.15 7.92
C LEU A 53 5.99 -5.89 9.18
N PRO A 54 5.76 -5.36 10.38
CA PRO A 54 6.10 -6.03 11.63
C PRO A 54 5.50 -7.44 11.67
N PRO A 55 6.31 -8.48 11.99
CA PRO A 55 5.77 -9.81 12.21
C PRO A 55 4.69 -9.81 13.30
N PRO A 56 3.73 -10.75 13.26
CA PRO A 56 2.73 -10.87 14.31
C PRO A 56 3.42 -10.92 15.69
N ARG A 57 2.92 -10.13 16.65
CA ARG A 57 3.42 -10.02 18.04
C ARG A 57 4.69 -9.17 18.23
N VAL A 58 5.27 -8.60 17.17
CA VAL A 58 6.34 -7.61 17.33
C VAL A 58 5.70 -6.25 17.55
N ALA A 59 5.78 -5.74 18.79
CA ALA A 59 5.42 -4.36 19.08
C ALA A 59 6.56 -3.44 18.66
N THR A 60 6.22 -2.39 17.92
CA THR A 60 7.16 -1.33 17.54
C THR A 60 7.42 -0.40 18.73
N ALA A 61 8.69 -0.17 19.04
CA ALA A 61 9.08 0.70 20.16
C ALA A 61 8.74 2.19 19.92
N ASN A 62 8.60 2.60 18.67
CA ASN A 62 8.43 3.99 18.27
C ASN A 62 7.00 4.26 17.75
N PRO A 63 6.25 5.24 18.30
CA PRO A 63 4.89 5.54 17.88
C PRO A 63 4.76 5.86 16.38
N VAL A 64 5.75 6.55 15.80
CA VAL A 64 5.74 6.89 14.37
C VAL A 64 5.77 5.64 13.48
N GLN A 65 6.53 4.61 13.86
CA GLN A 65 6.58 3.34 13.14
C GLN A 65 5.30 2.53 13.34
N THR A 66 4.71 2.58 14.54
CA THR A 66 3.38 2.01 14.80
C THR A 66 2.33 2.65 13.90
N LEU A 67 2.35 3.98 13.75
CA LEU A 67 1.43 4.71 12.88
C LEU A 67 1.66 4.34 11.41
N GLN A 68 2.91 4.30 10.98
CA GLN A 68 3.29 3.88 9.62
C GLN A 68 2.71 2.51 9.28
N TRP A 69 2.86 1.55 10.19
CA TRP A 69 2.30 0.22 10.06
C TRP A 69 0.77 0.24 10.01
N GLN A 70 0.12 0.89 10.96
CA GLN A 70 -1.33 0.93 11.06
C GLN A 70 -2.00 1.56 9.84
N VAL A 71 -1.43 2.63 9.29
CA VAL A 71 -1.91 3.25 8.06
C VAL A 71 -1.75 2.29 6.87
N THR A 72 -0.63 1.58 6.81
CA THR A 72 -0.36 0.60 5.73
C THR A 72 -1.37 -0.55 5.76
N LEU A 73 -1.73 -1.06 6.94
CA LEU A 73 -2.73 -2.12 7.07
C LEU A 73 -4.14 -1.69 6.68
N GLN A 74 -4.45 -0.39 6.63
CA GLN A 74 -5.77 0.05 6.16
C GLN A 74 -6.00 -0.39 4.71
N PHE A 75 -4.97 -0.36 3.87
CA PHE A 75 -5.05 -0.74 2.47
C PHE A 75 -5.37 -2.22 2.24
N THR A 76 -5.14 -3.06 3.25
CA THR A 76 -5.47 -4.49 3.19
C THR A 76 -6.86 -4.79 3.73
N ALA A 77 -7.55 -3.79 4.29
CA ALA A 77 -8.86 -3.95 4.88
C ALA A 77 -9.98 -3.56 3.91
N GLU A 78 -11.15 -4.18 4.06
CA GLU A 78 -12.36 -3.75 3.37
C GLU A 78 -12.73 -2.31 3.76
N GLY A 79 -13.21 -1.54 2.79
CA GLY A 79 -13.58 -0.14 3.00
C GLY A 79 -12.40 0.78 3.34
N TRP A 80 -11.16 0.40 2.97
CA TRP A 80 -9.93 1.13 3.26
C TRP A 80 -10.03 2.66 3.06
N SER A 81 -10.73 3.10 2.01
CA SER A 81 -10.87 4.53 1.69
C SER A 81 -11.72 5.29 2.70
N ALA A 82 -12.77 4.66 3.26
CA ALA A 82 -13.55 5.25 4.35
C ALA A 82 -12.74 5.28 5.65
N ARG A 83 -11.93 4.24 5.91
CA ARG A 83 -11.07 4.14 7.10
C ARG A 83 -9.95 5.17 7.10
N LEU A 84 -9.28 5.38 5.97
CA LEU A 84 -8.27 6.43 5.82
C LEU A 84 -8.87 7.83 5.94
N ARG A 85 -10.08 8.06 5.41
CA ARG A 85 -10.80 9.33 5.61
C ARG A 85 -11.10 9.58 7.08
N ALA A 86 -11.66 8.58 7.77
CA ALA A 86 -11.93 8.69 9.21
C ALA A 86 -10.64 8.92 10.03
N LEU A 87 -9.50 8.35 9.61
CA LEU A 87 -8.22 8.65 10.24
C LEU A 87 -7.77 10.10 9.97
N ALA A 88 -7.98 10.60 8.76
CA ALA A 88 -7.70 12.00 8.42
C ALA A 88 -8.58 12.97 9.22
N ASP A 89 -9.84 12.62 9.47
CA ASP A 89 -10.77 13.43 10.26
C ASP A 89 -10.35 13.55 11.74
N LEU A 90 -9.50 12.64 12.22
CA LEU A 90 -8.88 12.76 13.55
C LEU A 90 -7.69 13.74 13.56
N LEU A 91 -7.19 14.23 12.44
CA LEU A 91 -6.06 15.18 12.47
C LEU A 91 -6.53 16.57 12.95
N PRO A 92 -5.77 17.25 13.82
CA PRO A 92 -6.22 18.49 14.45
C PRO A 92 -6.27 19.68 13.47
N GLU A 93 -5.39 19.69 12.47
CA GLU A 93 -5.20 20.82 11.56
C GLU A 93 -5.51 20.46 10.11
N GLN A 94 -5.99 21.44 9.35
CA GLN A 94 -6.26 21.28 7.91
C GLN A 94 -4.99 20.95 7.12
N ALA A 95 -3.86 21.61 7.42
CA ALA A 95 -2.59 21.37 6.75
C ALA A 95 -2.11 19.91 6.93
N LEU A 96 -2.27 19.35 8.14
CA LEU A 96 -1.92 17.95 8.41
C LEU A 96 -2.81 16.97 7.62
N ARG A 97 -4.10 17.29 7.43
CA ARG A 97 -5.00 16.49 6.58
C ARG A 97 -4.57 16.51 5.13
N GLU A 98 -4.14 17.67 4.64
CA GLU A 98 -3.61 17.81 3.28
C GLU A 98 -2.31 17.00 3.10
N ASP A 99 -1.36 17.13 4.02
CA ASP A 99 -0.12 16.35 4.01
C ASP A 99 -0.39 14.83 4.07
N PHE A 100 -1.33 14.40 4.90
CA PHE A 100 -1.77 13.01 4.96
C PHE A 100 -2.36 12.53 3.63
N ASN A 101 -3.23 13.33 3.02
CA ASN A 101 -3.83 13.00 1.72
C ASN A 101 -2.79 12.96 0.59
N LEU A 102 -1.78 13.84 0.61
CA LEU A 102 -0.66 13.80 -0.32
C LEU A 102 0.19 12.52 -0.16
N PHE A 103 0.38 12.07 1.08
CA PHE A 103 1.02 10.80 1.38
C PHE A 103 0.19 9.61 0.88
N VAL A 104 -1.11 9.56 1.20
CA VAL A 104 -2.03 8.50 0.72
C VAL A 104 -2.05 8.45 -0.81
N GLY A 105 -2.12 9.61 -1.47
CA GLY A 105 -2.07 9.72 -2.92
C GLY A 105 -0.73 9.29 -3.54
N ALA A 106 0.37 9.33 -2.80
CA ALA A 106 1.66 8.81 -3.23
C ALA A 106 1.75 7.28 -3.08
N LEU A 107 1.16 6.72 -2.02
CA LEU A 107 1.22 5.29 -1.72
C LEU A 107 0.20 4.48 -2.53
N LEU A 108 -1.03 4.99 -2.70
CA LEU A 108 -2.14 4.28 -3.32
C LEU A 108 -1.84 3.69 -4.71
N PRO A 109 -1.23 4.41 -5.67
CA PRO A 109 -0.89 3.83 -6.96
C PRO A 109 -0.01 2.57 -6.84
N ARG A 110 0.92 2.57 -5.88
CA ARG A 110 1.82 1.45 -5.63
C ARG A 110 1.11 0.25 -5.02
N VAL A 111 0.13 0.50 -4.15
CA VAL A 111 -0.75 -0.55 -3.61
C VAL A 111 -1.57 -1.19 -4.73
N LEU A 112 -2.11 -0.38 -5.65
CA LEU A 112 -2.90 -0.88 -6.78
C LEU A 112 -2.05 -1.66 -7.78
N ASP A 113 -0.81 -1.22 -8.03
CA ASP A 113 0.13 -1.95 -8.88
C ASP A 113 0.57 -3.26 -8.22
N ALA A 114 0.85 -3.24 -6.91
CA ALA A 114 1.15 -4.42 -6.11
C ALA A 114 0.04 -5.47 -6.16
N ALA A 115 -1.23 -5.04 -6.08
CA ALA A 115 -2.39 -5.94 -6.12
C ALA A 115 -2.56 -6.68 -7.46
N ARG A 116 -1.86 -6.24 -8.53
CA ARG A 116 -1.88 -6.89 -9.86
C ARG A 116 -0.79 -7.95 -10.02
N LEU A 117 0.21 -7.96 -9.14
CA LEU A 117 1.34 -8.89 -9.22
C LEU A 117 1.04 -10.17 -8.41
N PRO A 118 1.51 -11.34 -8.87
CA PRO A 118 1.37 -12.59 -8.13
C PRO A 118 2.43 -12.69 -7.02
N CYS A 119 2.54 -11.67 -6.17
CA CYS A 119 3.48 -11.62 -5.06
C CYS A 119 2.76 -11.56 -3.71
N ASP A 120 3.51 -11.81 -2.64
CA ASP A 120 2.98 -11.66 -1.30
C ASP A 120 2.58 -10.18 -1.06
N PRO A 121 1.32 -9.91 -0.66
CA PRO A 121 0.84 -8.55 -0.48
C PRO A 121 1.57 -7.77 0.62
N HIS A 122 2.11 -8.43 1.66
CA HIS A 122 2.92 -7.73 2.67
C HIS A 122 4.26 -7.30 2.10
N GLN A 123 4.89 -8.17 1.30
CA GLN A 123 6.12 -7.85 0.59
C GLN A 123 5.91 -6.68 -0.38
N ALA A 124 4.83 -6.70 -1.15
CA ALA A 124 4.53 -5.66 -2.14
C ALA A 124 4.25 -4.30 -1.51
N LEU A 125 3.57 -4.28 -0.35
CA LEU A 125 3.41 -3.07 0.47
C LEU A 125 4.76 -2.57 1.00
N GLY A 126 5.64 -3.49 1.44
CA GLY A 126 7.00 -3.16 1.85
C GLY A 126 7.81 -2.50 0.71
N ASP A 127 7.70 -3.03 -0.50
CA ASP A 127 8.35 -2.47 -1.69
C ASP A 127 7.78 -1.10 -2.08
N ALA A 128 6.47 -0.89 -1.91
CA ALA A 128 5.85 0.41 -2.14
C ALA A 128 6.47 1.51 -1.26
N TRP A 129 6.79 1.18 -0.01
CA TRP A 129 7.47 2.09 0.92
C TRP A 129 8.91 2.42 0.49
N LEU A 130 9.61 1.58 -0.28
CA LEU A 130 10.96 1.89 -0.74
C LEU A 130 11.01 3.00 -1.82
N THR A 131 9.84 3.42 -2.33
CA THR A 131 9.77 4.52 -3.30
C THR A 131 10.07 5.87 -2.63
N GLU A 132 10.99 6.64 -3.23
CA GLU A 132 11.39 7.96 -2.71
C GLU A 132 10.22 8.94 -2.50
N ARG A 133 9.28 9.00 -3.44
CA ARG A 133 8.09 9.87 -3.32
C ARG A 133 7.23 9.53 -2.10
N VAL A 134 7.05 8.24 -1.80
CA VAL A 134 6.30 7.78 -0.62
C VAL A 134 7.05 8.19 0.64
N GLN A 135 8.36 7.94 0.69
CA GLN A 135 9.21 8.33 1.82
C GLN A 135 9.17 9.83 2.11
N ARG A 136 9.36 10.68 1.08
CA ARG A 136 9.36 12.13 1.25
C ARG A 136 8.02 12.65 1.80
N ARG A 137 6.90 12.16 1.27
CA ARG A 137 5.56 12.59 1.72
C ARG A 137 5.25 12.10 3.12
N TRP A 138 5.64 10.86 3.45
CA TRP A 138 5.53 10.34 4.80
C TRP A 138 6.36 11.16 5.80
N GLN A 139 7.62 11.43 5.50
CA GLN A 139 8.49 12.20 6.39
C GLN A 139 7.95 13.61 6.60
N GLN A 140 7.49 14.28 5.54
CA GLN A 140 6.85 15.60 5.67
C GLN A 140 5.66 15.54 6.64
N PHE A 141 4.72 14.61 6.42
CA PHE A 141 3.55 14.44 7.29
C PHE A 141 3.93 14.09 8.73
N ALA A 142 4.80 13.09 8.92
CA ALA A 142 5.18 12.60 10.23
C ALA A 142 5.92 13.69 11.03
N LEU A 143 6.86 14.40 10.41
CA LEU A 143 7.61 15.47 11.07
C LEU A 143 6.71 16.66 11.42
N ALA A 144 5.74 17.01 10.57
CA ALA A 144 4.75 18.03 10.87
C ALA A 144 3.82 17.62 12.03
N LEU A 145 3.42 16.35 12.09
CA LEU A 145 2.59 15.81 13.18
C LEU A 145 3.35 15.72 14.51
N GLY A 146 4.66 15.46 14.45
CA GLY A 146 5.52 15.28 15.62
C GLY A 146 5.29 13.97 16.39
N GLU A 147 6.19 13.68 17.33
CA GLU A 147 6.16 12.43 18.10
C GLU A 147 4.90 12.30 18.95
N ALA A 148 4.56 13.36 19.70
CA ALA A 148 3.37 13.41 20.54
C ALA A 148 2.08 13.31 19.71
N GLY A 149 2.04 13.94 18.53
CA GLY A 149 0.91 13.87 17.61
C GLY A 149 0.72 12.46 17.05
N CYS A 150 1.79 11.74 16.72
CA CYS A 150 1.73 10.34 16.31
C CYS A 150 1.10 9.45 17.39
N ALA A 151 1.56 9.60 18.64
CA ALA A 151 1.02 8.84 19.78
C ALA A 151 -0.46 9.19 20.05
N ALA A 152 -0.81 10.47 20.02
CA ALA A 152 -2.18 10.94 20.25
C ALA A 152 -3.14 10.49 19.14
N LEU A 153 -2.69 10.45 17.88
CA LEU A 153 -3.49 9.92 16.77
C LEU A 153 -3.75 8.42 16.94
N LEU A 154 -2.72 7.65 17.30
CA LEU A 154 -2.87 6.22 17.58
C LEU A 154 -3.84 5.94 18.73
N ALA A 155 -3.78 6.73 19.81
CA ALA A 155 -4.69 6.60 20.95
C ALA A 155 -6.15 6.89 20.55
N ARG A 156 -6.39 7.91 19.72
CA ARG A 156 -7.74 8.28 19.25
C ARG A 156 -8.31 7.33 18.20
N ALA A 157 -7.44 6.67 17.43
CA ALA A 157 -7.86 5.68 16.43
C ALA A 157 -8.23 4.32 17.05
N GLN A 158 -7.85 4.07 18.31
CA GLN A 158 -8.26 2.87 19.05
C GLN A 158 -9.74 2.96 19.47
N PRO A 159 -10.46 1.84 19.50
CA PRO A 159 -11.81 1.83 20.04
C PRO A 159 -11.75 2.10 21.54
N ALA A 160 -12.74 2.83 22.07
CA ALA A 160 -12.87 2.99 23.51
C ALA A 160 -12.99 1.59 24.18
N PRO A 161 -12.20 1.30 25.22
CA PRO A 161 -12.32 0.03 25.93
C PRO A 161 -13.67 -0.04 26.62
N GLY A 162 -14.46 -1.10 26.35
CA GLY A 162 -15.63 -1.44 27.16
C GLY A 162 -17.01 -1.31 26.52
N ARG A 163 -17.19 -1.60 25.23
CA ARG A 163 -18.53 -1.89 24.70
C ARG A 163 -18.54 -3.20 23.91
N PRO A 164 -19.08 -4.30 24.46
CA PRO A 164 -19.25 -5.51 23.69
C PRO A 164 -20.17 -5.22 22.49
N ALA A 165 -19.80 -5.76 21.33
CA ALA A 165 -20.60 -5.74 20.12
C ALA A 165 -21.84 -6.63 20.32
N CYS A 166 -22.77 -6.20 21.15
CA CYS A 166 -24.05 -6.87 21.34
C CYS A 166 -25.06 -6.28 20.34
N CYS A 167 -25.52 -7.15 19.45
CA CYS A 167 -26.76 -7.07 18.69
C CYS A 167 -26.82 -6.02 17.57
N ARG A 168 -26.63 -6.45 16.32
CA ARG A 168 -27.34 -5.82 15.19
C ARG A 168 -28.11 -6.90 14.44
N GLY A 169 -29.36 -7.09 14.86
CA GLY A 169 -30.41 -7.69 14.04
C GLY A 169 -30.63 -6.83 12.79
N GLY A 170 -31.01 -7.49 11.70
CA GLY A 170 -30.94 -6.95 10.35
C GLY A 170 -31.82 -5.74 10.06
N ALA A 171 -31.37 -4.95 9.08
CA ALA A 171 -32.20 -4.30 8.08
C ALA A 171 -31.30 -3.79 6.95
N SER A 172 -31.75 -4.00 5.71
CA SER A 172 -31.15 -3.62 4.44
C SER A 172 -30.81 -2.14 4.32
N GLY A 173 -29.81 -1.84 3.48
CA GLY A 173 -29.73 -0.59 2.72
C GLY A 173 -28.77 0.46 3.28
N ASP A 174 -27.76 0.77 2.46
CA ASP A 174 -26.84 1.91 2.51
C ASP A 174 -25.93 2.11 3.73
N GLN A 175 -24.62 2.04 3.42
CA GLN A 175 -23.48 2.55 4.19
C GLN A 175 -23.51 2.22 5.68
N ALA A 176 -23.04 1.02 6.01
CA ALA A 176 -22.75 0.65 7.38
C ALA A 176 -21.80 1.71 8.01
N PRO A 177 -22.18 2.37 9.12
CA PRO A 177 -21.25 3.20 9.86
C PRO A 177 -20.14 2.29 10.37
N VAL A 178 -18.88 2.68 10.13
CA VAL A 178 -17.68 2.10 10.73
C VAL A 178 -17.76 2.26 12.25
N THR A 179 -18.55 1.39 12.90
CA THR A 179 -18.82 1.40 14.35
C THR A 179 -17.82 0.48 15.08
N GLY A 180 -16.61 0.38 14.56
CA GLY A 180 -15.52 -0.45 15.07
C GLY A 180 -14.19 0.27 14.88
N SER A 181 -13.20 -0.11 15.69
CA SER A 181 -11.81 0.36 15.63
C SER A 181 -11.38 0.80 14.23
N LEU A 182 -10.89 2.05 14.10
CA LEU A 182 -10.33 2.51 12.84
C LEU A 182 -9.06 1.72 12.51
N LEU A 183 -8.35 1.24 13.51
CA LEU A 183 -7.23 0.31 13.36
C LEU A 183 -7.75 -1.09 12.99
N PRO A 184 -7.27 -1.73 11.92
CA PRO A 184 -7.59 -3.12 11.66
C PRO A 184 -7.09 -3.97 12.83
N PRO A 185 -7.81 -5.06 13.20
CA PRO A 185 -7.24 -6.02 14.12
C PRO A 185 -5.90 -6.49 13.54
N ILE A 186 -4.86 -6.52 14.37
CA ILE A 186 -3.57 -7.08 13.96
C ILE A 186 -3.86 -8.50 13.46
N PRO A 187 -3.60 -8.82 12.19
CA PRO A 187 -3.99 -10.11 11.64
C PRO A 187 -3.28 -11.23 12.42
N ALA A 188 -4.05 -12.23 12.84
CA ALA A 188 -3.48 -13.46 13.38
C ALA A 188 -2.64 -14.12 12.28
N ALA A 189 -1.51 -14.71 12.66
CA ALA A 189 -0.63 -15.41 11.73
C ALA A 189 -1.43 -16.44 10.91
N GLY A 190 -1.51 -16.27 9.59
CA GLY A 190 -2.21 -17.17 8.66
C GLY A 190 -3.45 -16.60 7.96
N SER A 191 -3.88 -15.36 8.27
CA SER A 191 -4.95 -14.72 7.50
C SER A 191 -4.48 -14.39 6.09
N ARG A 192 -5.05 -15.07 5.08
CA ARG A 192 -4.92 -14.65 3.68
C ARG A 192 -5.55 -13.27 3.55
N LEU A 193 -4.79 -12.31 3.02
CA LEU A 193 -5.35 -11.03 2.65
C LEU A 193 -6.38 -11.26 1.54
N THR A 194 -7.65 -11.10 1.89
CA THR A 194 -8.73 -11.06 0.91
C THR A 194 -8.60 -9.72 0.19
N VAL A 195 -7.93 -9.71 -0.96
CA VAL A 195 -8.03 -8.57 -1.87
C VAL A 195 -9.51 -8.50 -2.27
N PRO A 196 -10.20 -7.37 -2.04
CA PRO A 196 -11.56 -7.23 -2.52
C PRO A 196 -11.52 -7.40 -4.04
N GLN A 197 -12.12 -8.49 -4.52
CA GLN A 197 -12.42 -8.59 -5.94
C GLN A 197 -13.35 -7.43 -6.25
N TYR A 198 -12.87 -6.46 -7.01
CA TYR A 198 -13.72 -5.47 -7.64
C TYR A 198 -14.59 -6.23 -8.63
N GLY A 199 -15.72 -6.75 -8.15
CA GLY A 199 -16.77 -7.27 -8.99
C GLY A 199 -17.30 -6.11 -9.82
N CYS A 200 -17.00 -6.12 -11.11
CA CYS A 200 -17.76 -5.36 -12.10
C CYS A 200 -19.22 -5.82 -12.02
N ARG A 201 -20.01 -5.24 -11.11
CA ARG A 201 -21.48 -5.27 -11.20
C ARG A 201 -21.88 -4.35 -12.34
N SER A 202 -21.81 -4.88 -13.55
CA SER A 202 -22.56 -4.34 -14.67
C SER A 202 -24.04 -4.62 -14.42
N THR A 203 -24.74 -3.63 -13.86
CA THR A 203 -26.20 -3.55 -13.98
C THR A 203 -26.50 -2.36 -14.88
N ARG A 204 -26.66 -2.62 -16.19
CA ARG A 204 -27.63 -1.94 -17.05
C ARG A 204 -27.70 -2.62 -18.43
N SER A 205 -28.79 -3.36 -18.61
CA SER A 205 -29.71 -3.25 -19.76
C SER A 205 -29.10 -3.19 -21.17
N CYS A 206 -28.99 -4.35 -21.81
CA CYS A 206 -29.22 -4.47 -23.25
C CYS A 206 -30.34 -5.50 -23.43
N ARG A 207 -31.57 -5.00 -23.46
CA ARG A 207 -32.73 -5.69 -24.03
C ARG A 207 -32.81 -5.25 -25.50
N GLU A 208 -33.11 -6.22 -26.36
CA GLU A 208 -33.51 -6.07 -27.77
C GLU A 208 -32.47 -5.52 -28.74
N LEU A 209 -31.89 -6.43 -29.53
CA LEU A 209 -32.22 -6.53 -30.96
C LEU A 209 -31.95 -7.99 -31.41
N ASP A 210 -33.03 -8.77 -31.51
CA ASP A 210 -33.10 -9.97 -32.32
C ASP A 210 -32.89 -9.59 -33.79
N GLY A 211 -32.15 -10.40 -34.54
CA GLY A 211 -32.07 -10.22 -35.99
C GLY A 211 -30.95 -10.96 -36.71
N ASN A 212 -31.25 -12.22 -37.02
CA ASN A 212 -30.85 -12.90 -38.26
C ASN A 212 -29.49 -13.64 -38.30
N ALA A 213 -29.59 -14.94 -37.99
CA ALA A 213 -28.63 -15.95 -38.41
C ALA A 213 -28.81 -16.23 -39.92
N GLY A 214 -27.71 -16.15 -40.68
CA GLY A 214 -27.70 -16.51 -42.09
C GLY A 214 -26.29 -16.69 -42.64
N ALA A 215 -25.93 -17.96 -42.86
CA ALA A 215 -25.05 -18.48 -43.91
C ALA A 215 -23.54 -18.11 -43.95
N VAL A 216 -22.73 -19.15 -43.70
CA VAL A 216 -21.39 -19.50 -44.23
C VAL A 216 -21.47 -19.53 -45.79
N PRO A 217 -20.45 -19.20 -46.63
CA PRO A 217 -19.19 -19.95 -46.67
C PRO A 217 -17.88 -19.25 -47.11
N ALA A 218 -16.82 -20.05 -47.00
CA ALA A 218 -15.41 -19.85 -47.30
C ALA A 218 -15.07 -19.54 -48.77
N ALA A 219 -13.95 -18.83 -48.99
CA ALA A 219 -12.88 -19.14 -49.95
C ALA A 219 -11.98 -17.91 -50.18
N GLY A 220 -10.68 -18.12 -50.45
CA GLY A 220 -9.92 -17.19 -51.28
C GLY A 220 -8.56 -16.74 -50.77
N SER A 221 -7.55 -17.58 -51.04
CA SER A 221 -6.13 -17.23 -51.13
C SER A 221 -5.83 -15.92 -51.91
N ARG A 222 -4.79 -15.16 -51.51
CA ARG A 222 -3.73 -14.64 -52.39
C ARG A 222 -2.59 -14.02 -51.58
N GLY A 223 -1.36 -14.32 -52.03
CA GLY A 223 -0.10 -14.10 -51.34
C GLY A 223 0.54 -12.70 -51.47
N PRO A 224 1.86 -12.59 -51.23
CA PRO A 224 2.51 -11.39 -50.74
C PRO A 224 3.15 -10.54 -51.85
N CYS A 225 3.15 -9.21 -51.69
CA CYS A 225 3.97 -8.31 -52.49
C CYS A 225 5.24 -7.96 -51.73
N GLN A 226 6.34 -8.55 -52.19
CA GLN A 226 7.71 -8.09 -51.95
C GLN A 226 7.91 -6.74 -52.66
N GLY A 227 8.65 -5.83 -52.00
CA GLY A 227 9.10 -4.56 -52.58
C GLY A 227 10.50 -4.24 -52.08
N THR A 228 11.49 -4.74 -52.82
CA THR A 228 12.92 -4.47 -52.71
C THR A 228 13.26 -3.01 -53.04
N ARG A 229 14.21 -2.42 -52.30
CA ARG A 229 15.28 -1.54 -52.84
C ARG A 229 16.35 -1.29 -51.78
N GLY A 230 17.48 -1.95 -51.96
CA GLY A 230 18.75 -1.61 -51.35
C GLY A 230 19.75 -1.08 -52.39
N ALA A 231 20.78 -0.41 -51.87
CA ALA A 231 22.01 0.08 -52.50
C ALA A 231 21.85 1.28 -53.45
N GLN A 232 22.73 2.29 -53.47
CA GLN A 232 24.19 2.22 -53.42
C GLN A 232 24.85 3.47 -52.79
N ARG A 233 26.02 3.23 -52.20
CA ARG A 233 27.10 4.17 -51.89
C ARG A 233 27.93 4.48 -53.15
N LEU A 234 28.58 5.64 -53.15
CA LEU A 234 29.95 5.99 -53.61
C LEU A 234 29.96 7.37 -54.29
N PRO A 235 31.09 8.10 -54.36
CA PRO A 235 32.34 7.98 -53.60
C PRO A 235 32.48 9.02 -52.47
#